data_AF-A0A3M1F0J7-F1
#
_entry.id   AF-A0A3M1F0J7-F1
#
_cell.length_a   1.000
_cell.length_b   1.000
_cell.length_c   1.000
_cell.angle_alpha   90.00
_cell.angle_beta   90.00
_cell.angle_gamma   90.00
#
_symmetry.space_group_name_H-M   'P 1'
#
loop_
_entity.id
_entity.type
_entity.pdbx_description
1 polymer ?
#
loop_
_entity_poly.entity_id
_entity_poly.type
_entity_poly.pdbx_seq_one_letter_code
_entity_poly.pdbx_strand_id
1 'polypeptide(L)'
;MHRTIYDYQPRRSFWGNLASLLESSAATVLSLILIPALLAVALLLPPVSLLERIQALTYTTIPESGATLMDPDGTAVVFPGEAVETPFRASLDSIPRADFLSGAAGEPWREALAALPDSLIPKSPVYRLDVRGESPDLAIVRIPIPNDSEPYETLDLYTWTDGGWHYLPSKILRAEDLIESDLEGSLPTNFIVMQTTKPLPRVAVDVGLAGQTPPGAEQAVTRVMAAGLYLRGDGALDGNVIVPPGGNFEIVPVLRNWKAGEMPRIDLLNNMLIDPGLMDNQLNAVMDLLTANFYPGVVIDYRGV
;
A
#
# COMPACT_ATOMS: atom_id res chain seq x y z
N MET A 1 1.83 99.40 6.68
CA MET A 1 1.51 98.06 6.11
C MET A 1 2.61 97.09 6.50
N HIS A 2 2.21 95.92 6.99
CA HIS A 2 2.99 94.97 7.79
C HIS A 2 3.69 93.89 6.93
N ARG A 3 4.82 93.38 7.43
CA ARG A 3 5.57 92.17 7.01
C ARG A 3 4.66 90.95 6.76
N THR A 4 5.07 90.02 5.90
CA THR A 4 5.34 88.62 6.33
C THR A 4 6.32 87.94 5.36
N ILE A 5 7.27 87.21 5.96
CA ILE A 5 8.34 86.40 5.38
C ILE A 5 7.79 84.98 5.18
N TYR A 6 8.07 84.33 4.05
CA TYR A 6 7.92 82.88 3.92
C TYR A 6 9.30 82.22 3.85
N ASP A 7 9.55 81.41 4.88
CA ASP A 7 10.73 80.61 5.14
C ASP A 7 10.63 79.31 4.32
N TYR A 8 11.58 79.05 3.42
CA TYR A 8 11.59 77.85 2.58
C TYR A 8 12.59 76.83 3.14
N GLN A 9 12.08 75.86 3.91
CA GLN A 9 12.84 74.69 4.35
C GLN A 9 12.95 73.67 3.19
N PRO A 10 14.15 73.26 2.75
CA PRO A 10 14.28 72.21 1.75
C PRO A 10 13.88 70.85 2.36
N ARG A 11 12.90 70.20 1.74
CA ARG A 11 12.48 68.82 2.05
C ARG A 11 13.67 67.87 1.84
N ARG A 12 14.14 67.22 2.91
CA ARG A 12 15.00 66.03 2.83
C ARG A 12 14.29 64.98 1.98
N SER A 13 14.86 64.63 0.84
CA SER A 13 14.33 63.58 -0.02
C SER A 13 14.65 62.21 0.59
N PHE A 14 13.60 61.42 0.79
CA PHE A 14 13.67 60.02 1.23
C PHE A 14 14.52 59.14 0.27
N TRP A 15 14.68 59.61 -0.97
CA TRP A 15 15.44 58.96 -2.04
C TRP A 15 16.97 59.04 -1.89
N GLY A 16 17.51 59.93 -1.06
CA GLY A 16 18.96 60.06 -0.88
C GLY A 16 19.61 58.89 -0.13
N ASN A 17 18.86 58.20 0.73
CA ASN A 17 19.39 57.14 1.60
C ASN A 17 19.36 55.74 0.97
N LEU A 18 18.60 55.53 -0.12
CA LEU A 18 18.63 54.27 -0.85
C LEU A 18 19.86 54.17 -1.77
N ALA A 19 20.33 55.30 -2.30
CA ALA A 19 21.45 55.34 -3.22
C ALA A 19 22.81 55.07 -2.52
N SER A 20 22.96 55.46 -1.25
CA SER A 20 24.23 55.28 -0.52
C SER A 20 24.43 53.88 0.07
N LEU A 21 23.38 53.04 0.13
CA LEU A 21 23.50 51.63 0.55
C LEU A 21 23.86 50.70 -0.62
N LEU A 22 23.81 51.16 -1.86
CA LEU A 22 24.19 50.41 -3.07
C LEU A 22 25.70 50.48 -3.40
N GLU A 23 26.48 51.28 -2.66
CA GLU A 23 27.92 51.49 -2.90
C GLU A 23 28.84 50.69 -1.94
N SER A 24 28.33 49.66 -1.26
CA SER A 24 29.17 48.75 -0.47
C SER A 24 29.22 47.36 -1.11
N SER A 25 30.36 46.68 -1.00
CA SER A 25 30.61 45.30 -1.49
C SER A 25 29.56 44.27 -1.01
N ALA A 26 28.84 44.56 0.08
CA ALA A 26 27.74 43.75 0.58
C ALA A 26 26.49 43.81 -0.33
N ALA A 27 26.21 44.95 -0.97
CA ALA A 27 25.09 45.10 -1.88
C ALA A 27 25.31 44.30 -3.19
N THR A 28 26.56 44.19 -3.62
CA THR A 28 26.94 43.40 -4.81
C THR A 28 26.77 41.90 -4.55
N VAL A 29 27.19 41.41 -3.37
CA VAL A 29 27.04 40.00 -2.97
C VAL A 29 25.56 39.65 -2.72
N LEU A 30 24.82 40.52 -2.04
CA LEU A 30 23.39 40.33 -1.83
C LEU A 30 22.65 40.29 -3.16
N SER A 31 22.97 41.19 -4.09
CA SER A 31 22.43 41.18 -5.46
C SER A 31 22.76 39.88 -6.21
N LEU A 32 24.01 39.41 -6.15
CA LEU A 32 24.48 38.22 -6.86
C LEU A 32 23.82 36.91 -6.40
N ILE A 33 23.29 36.86 -5.17
CA ILE A 33 22.60 35.69 -4.62
C ILE A 33 21.08 35.88 -4.67
N LEU A 34 20.60 37.05 -4.24
CA LEU A 34 19.17 37.34 -4.11
C LEU A 34 18.47 37.39 -5.46
N ILE A 35 19.10 37.98 -6.49
CA ILE A 35 18.51 38.06 -7.82
C ILE A 35 18.30 36.66 -8.42
N PRO A 36 19.31 35.76 -8.52
CA PRO A 36 19.09 34.42 -9.05
C PRO A 36 18.15 33.58 -8.16
N ALA A 37 18.16 33.76 -6.84
CA ALA A 37 17.21 33.08 -5.95
C ALA A 37 15.76 33.55 -6.21
N LEU A 38 15.53 34.87 -6.35
CA LEU A 38 14.22 35.42 -6.71
C LEU A 38 13.80 34.99 -8.12
N LEU A 39 14.74 34.87 -9.05
CA LEU A 39 14.48 34.38 -10.40
C LEU A 39 14.07 32.90 -10.38
N ALA A 40 14.76 32.06 -9.62
CA ALA A 40 14.40 30.66 -9.42
C ALA A 40 12.99 30.52 -8.80
N VAL A 41 12.68 31.33 -7.78
CA VAL A 41 11.33 31.37 -7.18
C VAL A 41 10.29 31.87 -8.18
N ALA A 42 10.57 32.92 -8.95
CA ALA A 42 9.65 33.45 -9.95
C ALA A 42 9.38 32.46 -11.10
N LEU A 43 10.37 31.62 -11.44
CA LEU A 43 10.21 30.53 -12.42
C LEU A 43 9.37 29.35 -11.87
N LEU A 44 9.34 29.18 -10.54
CA LEU A 44 8.55 28.15 -9.84
C LEU A 44 7.13 28.64 -9.50
N LEU A 45 6.90 29.95 -9.44
CA LEU A 45 5.57 30.52 -9.16
C LEU A 45 4.67 30.55 -10.41
N PRO A 46 3.33 30.48 -10.24
CA PRO A 46 2.39 30.71 -11.33
C PRO A 46 2.57 32.14 -11.88
N PRO A 47 2.58 32.36 -13.21
CA PRO A 47 2.14 31.47 -14.29
C PRO A 47 3.25 30.67 -15.01
N VAL A 48 4.51 30.79 -14.59
CA VAL A 48 5.64 30.20 -15.34
C VAL A 48 5.74 28.70 -15.07
N SER A 49 5.67 28.29 -13.80
CA SER A 49 5.66 26.90 -13.32
C SER A 49 6.57 25.97 -14.15
N LEU A 50 7.87 26.27 -14.26
CA LEU A 50 8.79 25.47 -15.10
C LEU A 50 8.78 23.98 -14.73
N LEU A 51 8.66 23.66 -13.44
CA LEU A 51 8.58 22.27 -12.96
C LEU A 51 7.36 21.54 -13.53
N GLU A 52 6.19 22.16 -13.49
CA GLU A 52 4.95 21.60 -14.06
C GLU A 52 5.04 21.46 -15.59
N ARG A 53 5.72 22.40 -16.26
CA ARG A 53 5.94 22.34 -17.73
C ARG A 53 6.91 21.24 -18.13
N ILE A 54 7.96 21.00 -17.36
CA ILE A 54 8.89 19.89 -17.59
C ILE A 54 8.18 18.56 -17.33
N GLN A 55 7.38 18.45 -16.27
CA GLN A 55 6.54 17.27 -16.04
C GLN A 55 5.51 17.06 -17.15
N ALA A 56 4.92 18.13 -17.69
CA ALA A 56 3.96 18.06 -18.80
C ALA A 56 4.55 17.51 -20.11
N LEU A 57 5.88 17.54 -20.30
CA LEU A 57 6.56 16.92 -21.45
C LEU A 57 6.57 15.39 -21.38
N THR A 58 6.31 14.81 -20.22
CA THR A 58 6.30 13.35 -19.98
C THR A 58 4.94 12.71 -20.24
N TYR A 59 3.89 13.51 -20.46
CA TYR A 59 2.54 13.01 -20.69
C TYR A 59 2.23 12.91 -22.18
N THR A 60 1.66 11.79 -22.56
CA THR A 60 1.11 11.54 -23.88
C THR A 60 -0.39 11.75 -23.84
N THR A 61 -0.93 12.44 -24.85
CA THR A 61 -2.39 12.54 -25.03
C THR A 61 -2.92 11.21 -25.55
N ILE A 62 -3.92 10.66 -24.86
CA ILE A 62 -4.65 9.46 -25.26
C ILE A 62 -5.95 9.93 -25.94
N PRO A 63 -6.07 9.78 -27.27
CA PRO A 63 -7.30 10.13 -27.99
C PRO A 63 -8.39 9.08 -27.80
N GLU A 64 -9.62 9.38 -28.23
CA GLU A 64 -10.75 8.45 -28.27
C GLU A 64 -10.47 7.18 -29.10
N SER A 65 -9.51 7.21 -30.03
CA SER A 65 -9.07 6.02 -30.77
C SER A 65 -8.20 5.06 -29.94
N GLY A 66 -7.88 5.43 -28.70
CA GLY A 66 -6.93 4.71 -27.85
C GLY A 66 -5.47 5.03 -28.18
N ALA A 67 -4.57 4.57 -27.31
CA ALA A 67 -3.12 4.64 -27.51
C ALA A 67 -2.40 3.63 -26.61
N THR A 68 -1.10 3.45 -26.86
CA THR A 68 -0.22 2.61 -26.04
C THR A 68 0.91 3.44 -25.47
N LEU A 69 1.13 3.34 -24.17
CA LEU A 69 2.34 3.79 -23.51
C LEU A 69 3.30 2.62 -23.38
N MET A 70 4.60 2.86 -23.60
CA MET A 70 5.60 1.81 -23.60
C MET A 70 6.85 2.27 -22.84
N ASP A 71 7.32 1.43 -21.93
CA ASP A 71 8.61 1.57 -21.25
C ASP A 71 9.73 0.96 -22.12
N PRO A 72 10.98 1.46 -22.03
CA PRO A 72 12.12 0.90 -22.76
C PRO A 72 12.36 -0.61 -22.56
N ASP A 73 11.88 -1.21 -21.47
CA ASP A 73 12.01 -2.66 -21.23
C ASP A 73 10.97 -3.52 -21.99
N GLY A 74 10.06 -2.88 -22.72
CA GLY A 74 9.00 -3.55 -23.50
C GLY A 74 7.67 -3.67 -22.75
N THR A 75 7.61 -3.26 -21.49
CA THR A 75 6.35 -3.12 -20.75
C THR A 75 5.47 -2.07 -21.41
N ALA A 76 4.19 -2.39 -21.57
CA ALA A 76 3.23 -1.52 -22.21
C ALA A 76 1.92 -1.42 -21.40
N VAL A 77 1.32 -0.24 -21.45
CA VAL A 77 -0.06 0.00 -21.02
C VAL A 77 -0.86 0.42 -22.25
N VAL A 78 -1.81 -0.42 -22.63
CA VAL A 78 -2.69 -0.21 -23.79
C VAL A 78 -4.01 0.35 -23.28
N PHE A 79 -4.45 1.47 -23.86
CA PHE A 79 -5.77 2.04 -23.67
C PHE A 79 -6.59 1.76 -24.93
N PRO A 80 -7.51 0.78 -24.93
CA PRO A 80 -8.38 0.51 -26.06
C PRO A 80 -9.29 1.70 -26.34
N GLY A 81 -9.56 2.04 -27.60
CA GLY A 81 -10.37 3.21 -27.95
C GLY A 81 -11.80 3.12 -27.42
N GLU A 82 -12.36 1.91 -27.37
CA GLU A 82 -13.68 1.63 -26.79
C GLU A 82 -13.78 1.93 -25.29
N ALA A 83 -12.65 2.07 -24.58
CA ALA A 83 -12.58 2.37 -23.16
C ALA A 83 -12.26 3.85 -22.87
N VAL A 84 -12.13 4.68 -23.91
CA VAL A 84 -11.81 6.11 -23.78
C VAL A 84 -13.03 6.94 -24.16
N GLU A 85 -13.80 7.35 -23.15
CA GLU A 85 -14.97 8.23 -23.37
C GLU A 85 -14.56 9.66 -23.74
N THR A 86 -13.55 10.20 -23.05
CA THR A 86 -13.00 11.52 -23.32
C THR A 86 -11.47 11.48 -23.40
N PRO A 87 -10.84 12.27 -24.29
CA PRO A 87 -9.38 12.32 -24.36
C PRO A 87 -8.76 12.75 -23.03
N PHE A 88 -7.77 11.99 -22.58
CA PHE A 88 -7.03 12.26 -21.35
C PHE A 88 -5.53 12.29 -21.62
N ARG A 89 -4.74 12.56 -20.58
CA ARG A 89 -3.28 12.51 -20.64
C ARG A 89 -2.77 11.45 -19.71
N ALA A 90 -1.79 10.66 -20.15
CA ALA A 90 -1.16 9.67 -19.30
C ALA A 90 0.34 9.59 -19.50
N SER A 91 1.04 9.15 -18.47
CA SER A 91 2.48 8.87 -18.51
C SER A 91 2.76 7.54 -17.85
N LEU A 92 3.72 6.81 -18.42
CA LEU A 92 4.29 5.60 -17.86
C LEU A 92 5.77 5.86 -17.61
N ASP A 93 6.21 5.65 -16.38
CA ASP A 93 7.62 5.70 -16.02
C ASP A 93 7.97 4.54 -15.11
N SER A 94 9.27 4.27 -14.96
CA SER A 94 9.76 3.12 -14.19
C SER A 94 10.85 3.52 -13.20
N ILE A 95 10.78 2.95 -12.01
CA ILE A 95 11.83 3.00 -11.00
C ILE A 95 12.62 1.69 -11.09
N PRO A 96 13.92 1.74 -11.42
CA PRO A 96 14.74 0.55 -11.53
C PRO A 96 14.65 -0.31 -10.27
N ARG A 97 14.53 -1.63 -10.47
CA ARG A 97 14.42 -2.61 -9.36
C ARG A 97 15.55 -2.45 -8.34
N ALA A 98 16.77 -2.18 -8.81
CA ALA A 98 17.92 -1.96 -7.93
C ALA A 98 17.74 -0.77 -7.00
N ASP A 99 17.21 0.35 -7.53
CA ASP A 99 16.98 1.58 -6.76
C ASP A 99 15.83 1.41 -5.77
N PHE A 100 14.79 0.66 -6.16
CA PHE A 100 13.72 0.26 -5.26
C PHE A 100 14.27 -0.56 -4.10
N LEU A 101 14.98 -1.66 -4.39
CA LEU A 101 15.52 -2.57 -3.38
C LEU A 101 16.60 -1.94 -2.48
N SER A 102 17.33 -0.93 -2.97
CA SER A 102 18.32 -0.20 -2.18
C SER A 102 17.71 0.94 -1.35
N GLY A 103 16.40 1.20 -1.47
CA GLY A 103 15.73 2.32 -0.82
C GLY A 103 16.07 3.70 -1.41
N ALA A 104 16.68 3.74 -2.61
CA ALA A 104 17.05 4.98 -3.30
C ALA A 104 15.88 5.60 -4.09
N ALA A 105 14.75 4.91 -4.18
CA ALA A 105 13.56 5.32 -4.93
C ALA A 105 12.77 6.51 -4.33
N GLY A 106 13.08 6.94 -3.10
CA GLY A 106 12.39 8.04 -2.40
C GLY A 106 11.54 7.56 -1.21
N GLU A 107 10.96 8.51 -0.46
CA GLU A 107 10.22 8.22 0.79
C GLU A 107 9.03 7.25 0.60
N PRO A 108 8.10 7.45 -0.37
CA PRO A 108 6.95 6.57 -0.50
C PRO A 108 7.34 5.11 -0.80
N TRP A 109 8.42 4.92 -1.55
CA TRP A 109 8.90 3.60 -1.95
C TRP A 109 9.75 2.93 -0.88
N ARG A 110 10.36 3.71 0.04
CA ARG A 110 10.99 3.15 1.24
C ARG A 110 9.95 2.56 2.18
N GLU A 111 8.80 3.21 2.32
CA GLU A 111 7.67 2.67 3.08
C GLU A 111 7.13 1.38 2.42
N ALA A 112 6.91 1.42 1.09
CA ALA A 112 6.49 0.25 0.34
C ALA A 112 7.47 -0.94 0.47
N LEU A 113 8.77 -0.67 0.41
CA LEU A 113 9.80 -1.69 0.62
C LEU A 113 9.79 -2.24 2.05
N ALA A 114 9.63 -1.37 3.06
CA ALA A 114 9.59 -1.79 4.47
C ALA A 114 8.37 -2.65 4.81
N ALA A 115 7.25 -2.43 4.09
CA ALA A 115 6.02 -3.19 4.23
C ALA A 115 5.96 -4.45 3.33
N LEU A 116 7.01 -4.72 2.55
CA LEU A 116 7.05 -5.86 1.65
C LEU A 116 7.10 -7.17 2.45
N PRO A 117 6.14 -8.10 2.29
CA PRO A 117 6.19 -9.39 2.94
C PRO A 117 7.41 -10.21 2.48
N ASP A 118 8.03 -10.96 3.39
CA ASP A 118 9.15 -11.89 3.05
C ASP A 118 8.77 -12.92 1.98
N SER A 119 7.47 -13.15 1.78
CA SER A 119 6.98 -14.08 0.77
C SER A 119 6.97 -13.51 -0.65
N LEU A 120 7.18 -12.21 -0.85
CA LEU A 120 7.14 -11.53 -2.14
C LEU A 120 8.53 -11.05 -2.56
N ILE A 121 8.97 -11.46 -3.75
CA ILE A 121 10.27 -11.11 -4.31
C ILE A 121 10.07 -10.25 -5.56
N PRO A 122 10.44 -8.96 -5.55
CA PRO A 122 10.36 -8.08 -6.72
C PRO A 122 11.18 -8.62 -7.90
N LYS A 123 10.58 -8.67 -9.10
CA LYS A 123 11.22 -9.17 -10.33
C LYS A 123 11.36 -8.11 -11.42
N SER A 124 10.46 -7.13 -11.49
CA SER A 124 10.53 -6.01 -12.43
C SER A 124 10.91 -4.68 -11.73
N PRO A 125 11.11 -3.59 -12.49
CA PRO A 125 10.93 -2.22 -12.00
C PRO A 125 9.57 -2.00 -11.32
N VAL A 126 9.46 -0.94 -10.53
CA VAL A 126 8.16 -0.38 -10.14
C VAL A 126 7.72 0.56 -11.27
N TYR A 127 6.67 0.20 -11.99
CA TYR A 127 6.08 1.06 -12.99
C TYR A 127 5.10 2.02 -12.32
N ARG A 128 5.14 3.29 -12.70
CA ARG A 128 4.19 4.31 -12.26
C ARG A 128 3.35 4.73 -13.44
N LEU A 129 2.05 4.66 -13.24
CA LEU A 129 1.05 5.10 -14.18
C LEU A 129 0.38 6.33 -13.62
N ASP A 130 0.55 7.48 -14.28
CA ASP A 130 -0.18 8.69 -13.93
C ASP A 130 -1.17 9.04 -15.04
N VAL A 131 -2.40 9.33 -14.64
CA VAL A 131 -3.53 9.62 -15.52
C VAL A 131 -4.12 10.96 -15.09
N ARG A 132 -4.22 11.88 -16.05
CA ARG A 132 -4.75 13.23 -15.88
C ARG A 132 -5.94 13.45 -16.80
N GLY A 133 -7.09 13.69 -16.19
CA GLY A 133 -8.38 13.81 -16.88
C GLY A 133 -9.36 12.80 -16.31
N GLU A 134 -10.37 12.46 -17.10
CA GLU A 134 -11.26 11.35 -16.82
C GLU A 134 -10.48 10.03 -16.98
N SER A 135 -10.56 9.16 -15.99
CA SER A 135 -9.91 7.85 -16.06
C SER A 135 -10.67 6.98 -17.06
N PRO A 136 -9.98 6.21 -17.92
CA PRO A 136 -10.65 5.26 -18.79
C PRO A 136 -11.22 4.10 -17.96
N ASP A 137 -12.18 3.38 -18.54
CA ASP A 137 -12.82 2.22 -17.89
C ASP A 137 -11.94 0.96 -17.91
N LEU A 138 -11.00 0.90 -18.86
CA LEU A 138 -10.12 -0.25 -19.06
C LEU A 138 -8.72 0.20 -19.53
N ALA A 139 -7.70 -0.42 -18.94
CA ALA A 139 -6.36 -0.44 -19.48
C ALA A 139 -5.82 -1.88 -19.47
N ILE A 140 -5.05 -2.26 -20.50
CA ILE A 140 -4.43 -3.58 -20.59
C ILE A 140 -2.93 -3.42 -20.39
N VAL A 141 -2.41 -4.01 -19.32
CA VAL A 141 -0.98 -4.03 -19.03
C VAL A 141 -0.37 -5.28 -19.64
N ARG A 142 0.75 -5.11 -20.35
CA ARG A 142 1.54 -6.19 -20.94
C ARG A 142 2.99 -6.04 -20.51
N ILE A 143 3.52 -7.04 -19.83
CA ILE A 143 4.88 -7.01 -19.27
C ILE A 143 5.63 -8.23 -19.81
N PRO A 144 6.76 -8.05 -20.51
CA PRO A 144 7.67 -9.15 -20.82
C PRO A 144 8.06 -9.89 -19.55
N ILE A 145 8.05 -11.22 -19.57
CA ILE A 145 8.43 -12.00 -18.38
C ILE A 145 9.86 -11.62 -17.99
N PRO A 146 10.10 -11.13 -16.75
CA PRO A 146 11.44 -10.70 -16.37
C PRO A 146 12.41 -11.88 -16.39
N ASN A 147 13.68 -11.62 -16.76
CA ASN A 147 14.73 -12.65 -16.71
C ASN A 147 14.84 -13.27 -15.30
N ASP A 148 15.26 -14.54 -15.24
CA ASP A 148 15.47 -15.28 -13.99
C ASP A 148 14.21 -15.37 -13.10
N SER A 149 13.04 -15.56 -13.73
CA SER A 149 11.73 -15.58 -13.05
C SER A 149 11.03 -16.94 -13.07
N GLU A 150 11.75 -18.02 -13.40
CA GLU A 150 11.22 -19.37 -13.24
C GLU A 150 11.06 -19.72 -11.74
N PRO A 151 10.02 -20.49 -11.36
CA PRO A 151 8.89 -20.93 -12.19
C PRO A 151 7.87 -19.82 -12.45
N TYR A 152 7.39 -19.69 -13.69
CA TYR A 152 6.53 -18.58 -14.10
C TYR A 152 5.19 -18.53 -13.36
N GLU A 153 4.60 -19.67 -13.01
CA GLU A 153 3.34 -19.76 -12.27
C GLU A 153 3.35 -19.14 -10.87
N THR A 154 4.51 -18.65 -10.42
CA THR A 154 4.65 -17.90 -9.17
C THR A 154 4.77 -16.39 -9.38
N LEU A 155 4.72 -15.92 -10.64
CA LEU A 155 4.74 -14.51 -10.97
C LEU A 155 3.33 -13.95 -10.96
N ASP A 156 3.17 -12.87 -10.21
CA ASP A 156 1.92 -12.15 -10.07
C ASP A 156 2.20 -10.64 -10.10
N LEU A 157 1.19 -9.88 -10.50
CA LEU A 157 1.25 -8.43 -10.50
C LEU A 157 0.76 -7.88 -9.16
N TYR A 158 1.43 -6.87 -8.63
CA TYR A 158 1.06 -6.20 -7.38
C TYR A 158 1.07 -4.69 -7.53
N THR A 159 0.23 -4.02 -6.75
CA THR A 159 0.21 -2.56 -6.59
C THR A 159 0.42 -2.18 -5.13
N TRP A 160 1.10 -1.06 -4.90
CA TRP A 160 1.21 -0.44 -3.58
C TRP A 160 0.15 0.65 -3.44
N THR A 161 -0.78 0.47 -2.51
CA THR A 161 -1.81 1.47 -2.16
C THR A 161 -2.17 1.32 -0.69
N ASP A 162 -2.65 2.40 -0.06
CA ASP A 162 -3.20 2.39 1.30
C ASP A 162 -2.29 1.75 2.37
N GLY A 163 -0.97 1.85 2.19
CA GLY A 163 0.02 1.27 3.11
C GLY A 163 0.19 -0.25 3.00
N GLY A 164 -0.28 -0.87 1.90
CA GLY A 164 -0.19 -2.30 1.66
C GLY A 164 0.11 -2.69 0.21
N TRP A 165 0.65 -3.90 0.03
CA TRP A 165 0.78 -4.55 -1.28
C TRP A 165 -0.49 -5.33 -1.60
N HIS A 166 -1.11 -5.01 -2.72
CA HIS A 166 -2.34 -5.63 -3.18
C HIS A 166 -2.13 -6.37 -4.49
N TYR A 167 -2.65 -7.58 -4.56
CA TYR A 167 -2.62 -8.38 -5.79
C TYR A 167 -3.46 -7.72 -6.89
N LEU A 168 -2.90 -7.67 -8.09
CA LEU A 168 -3.59 -7.29 -9.32
C LEU A 168 -3.84 -8.55 -10.17
N PRO A 169 -5.10 -8.85 -10.53
CA PRO A 169 -5.41 -9.98 -11.40
C PRO A 169 -4.60 -9.96 -12.70
N SER A 170 -3.83 -11.03 -12.94
CA SER A 170 -2.99 -11.15 -14.13
C SER A 170 -2.94 -12.60 -14.63
N LYS A 171 -2.54 -12.78 -15.89
CA LYS A 171 -2.41 -14.08 -16.54
C LYS A 171 -1.07 -14.16 -17.27
N ILE A 172 -0.46 -15.35 -17.21
CA ILE A 172 0.80 -15.63 -17.90
C ILE A 172 0.50 -16.21 -19.28
N LEU A 173 0.92 -15.50 -20.31
CA LEU A 173 0.82 -15.90 -21.71
C LEU A 173 2.15 -16.53 -22.14
N ARG A 174 2.38 -17.79 -21.74
CA ARG A 174 3.67 -18.48 -21.97
C ARG A 174 4.11 -18.53 -23.43
N ALA A 175 3.16 -18.62 -24.38
CA ALA A 175 3.48 -18.66 -25.80
C ALA A 175 4.03 -17.34 -26.34
N GLU A 176 3.74 -16.24 -25.65
CA GLU A 176 4.10 -14.87 -26.03
C GLU A 176 5.18 -14.28 -25.11
N ASP A 177 5.59 -15.03 -24.08
CA ASP A 177 6.55 -14.61 -23.04
C ASP A 177 6.12 -13.31 -22.32
N LEU A 178 4.82 -13.21 -22.04
CA LEU A 178 4.19 -12.02 -21.45
C LEU A 178 3.37 -12.36 -20.19
N ILE A 179 3.27 -11.38 -19.31
CA ILE A 179 2.23 -11.25 -18.29
C ILE A 179 1.24 -10.21 -18.81
N GLU A 180 -0.05 -10.54 -18.82
CA GLU A 180 -1.12 -9.61 -19.19
C GLU A 180 -2.07 -9.40 -17.99
N SER A 181 -2.50 -8.16 -17.78
CA SER A 181 -3.47 -7.79 -16.75
C SER A 181 -4.48 -6.80 -17.33
N ASP A 182 -5.76 -7.13 -17.18
CA ASP A 182 -6.87 -6.29 -17.60
C ASP A 182 -7.30 -5.45 -16.38
N LEU A 183 -7.01 -4.15 -16.42
CA LEU A 183 -7.26 -3.21 -15.33
C LEU A 183 -8.58 -2.50 -15.58
N GLU A 184 -9.63 -2.98 -14.92
CA GLU A 184 -10.98 -2.43 -15.03
C GLU A 184 -11.29 -1.44 -13.90
N GLY A 185 -11.98 -0.35 -14.23
CA GLY A 185 -12.43 0.66 -13.27
C GLY A 185 -11.30 1.59 -12.81
N SER A 186 -11.08 1.70 -11.50
CA SER A 186 -10.04 2.59 -10.96
C SER A 186 -8.65 2.04 -11.25
N LEU A 187 -7.95 2.68 -12.19
CA LEU A 187 -6.60 2.27 -12.54
C LEU A 187 -5.63 2.45 -11.35
N PRO A 188 -4.73 1.48 -11.10
CA PRO A 188 -3.67 1.62 -10.12
C PRO A 188 -2.66 2.68 -10.58
N THR A 189 -2.12 3.43 -9.62
CA THR A 189 -1.07 4.43 -9.90
C THR A 189 0.32 3.81 -10.09
N ASN A 190 0.46 2.52 -9.76
CA ASN A 190 1.70 1.79 -9.87
C ASN A 190 1.46 0.28 -9.95
N PHE A 191 2.42 -0.43 -10.52
CA PHE A 191 2.43 -1.88 -10.53
C PHE A 191 3.85 -2.44 -10.62
N ILE A 192 4.03 -3.67 -10.14
CA ILE A 192 5.30 -4.40 -10.16
C ILE A 192 5.05 -5.90 -10.26
N VAL A 193 5.88 -6.61 -11.03
CA VAL A 193 5.90 -8.07 -11.05
C VAL A 193 6.67 -8.57 -9.84
N MET A 194 6.02 -9.40 -9.05
CA MET A 194 6.64 -10.09 -7.92
C MET A 194 6.54 -11.59 -8.10
N GLN A 195 7.54 -12.30 -7.59
CA GLN A 195 7.51 -13.75 -7.47
C GLN A 195 7.10 -14.13 -6.05
N THR A 196 6.07 -14.95 -5.92
CA THR A 196 5.62 -15.52 -4.66
C THR A 196 6.51 -16.70 -4.27
N THR A 197 7.00 -16.70 -3.05
CA THR A 197 7.74 -17.84 -2.51
C THR A 197 6.78 -18.93 -2.06
N LYS A 198 7.24 -20.18 -2.14
CA LYS A 198 6.48 -21.32 -1.64
C LYS A 198 6.24 -21.13 -0.13
N PRO A 199 4.99 -21.11 0.35
CA PRO A 199 4.74 -21.05 1.77
C PRO A 199 5.36 -22.28 2.44
N LEU A 200 5.93 -22.09 3.63
CA LEU A 200 6.39 -23.23 4.44
C LEU A 200 5.18 -24.14 4.68
N PRO A 201 5.32 -25.46 4.43
CA PRO A 201 4.22 -26.38 4.70
C PRO A 201 3.90 -26.33 6.19
N ARG A 202 2.62 -26.06 6.51
CA ARG A 202 2.13 -26.07 7.87
C ARG A 202 1.32 -27.34 8.10
N VAL A 203 1.70 -28.09 9.14
CA VAL A 203 0.95 -29.26 9.60
C VAL A 203 0.31 -28.90 10.92
N ALA A 204 -1.00 -29.08 11.01
CA ALA A 204 -1.77 -28.82 12.22
C ALA A 204 -2.31 -30.13 12.80
N VAL A 205 -2.39 -30.19 14.13
CA VAL A 205 -3.04 -31.28 14.86
C VAL A 205 -4.05 -30.71 15.87
N ASP A 206 -5.21 -31.33 15.99
CA ASP A 206 -6.16 -31.06 17.06
C ASP A 206 -5.87 -31.97 18.25
N VAL A 207 -5.47 -31.37 19.38
CA VAL A 207 -5.18 -32.08 20.63
C VAL A 207 -6.38 -32.12 21.58
N GLY A 208 -7.50 -31.51 21.18
CA GLY A 208 -8.74 -31.43 21.93
C GLY A 208 -8.53 -30.89 23.35
N LEU A 209 -9.23 -31.50 24.30
CA LEU A 209 -9.07 -31.21 25.74
C LEU A 209 -7.96 -32.05 26.38
N ALA A 210 -7.43 -33.05 25.67
CA ALA A 210 -6.35 -33.88 26.20
C ALA A 210 -5.05 -33.08 26.30
N GLY A 211 -4.86 -32.08 25.43
CA GLY A 211 -3.68 -31.21 25.48
C GLY A 211 -2.38 -31.97 25.26
N GLN A 212 -2.43 -33.08 24.52
CA GLN A 212 -1.26 -33.93 24.27
C GLN A 212 -1.08 -34.09 22.77
N THR A 213 0.12 -33.79 22.31
CA THR A 213 0.53 -34.05 20.94
C THR A 213 0.92 -35.52 20.77
N PRO A 214 0.77 -36.10 19.56
CA PRO A 214 1.29 -37.44 19.29
C PRO A 214 2.83 -37.46 19.37
N PRO A 215 3.45 -38.62 19.66
CA PRO A 215 4.91 -38.74 19.67
C PRO A 215 5.54 -38.29 18.35
N GLY A 216 6.60 -37.47 18.41
CA GLY A 216 7.29 -36.94 17.23
C GLY A 216 6.66 -35.69 16.60
N ALA A 217 5.59 -35.15 17.20
CA ALA A 217 4.92 -33.94 16.71
C ALA A 217 5.88 -32.74 16.62
N GLU A 218 6.83 -32.62 17.54
CA GLU A 218 7.84 -31.57 17.58
C GLU A 218 8.71 -31.46 16.31
N GLN A 219 8.75 -32.49 15.45
CA GLN A 219 9.52 -32.49 14.21
C GLN A 219 8.74 -32.05 12.96
N ALA A 220 7.41 -32.13 13.00
CA ALA A 220 6.57 -31.98 11.81
C ALA A 220 5.37 -31.06 12.00
N VAL A 221 4.83 -30.97 13.23
CA VAL A 221 3.69 -30.13 13.55
C VAL A 221 4.17 -28.71 13.78
N THR A 222 3.60 -27.77 13.03
CA THR A 222 3.87 -26.34 13.20
C THR A 222 2.78 -25.66 14.01
N ARG A 223 1.59 -26.28 14.10
CA ARG A 223 0.41 -25.68 14.72
C ARG A 223 -0.40 -26.69 15.52
N VAL A 224 -0.92 -26.25 16.66
CA VAL A 224 -1.81 -27.06 17.50
C VAL A 224 -3.15 -26.34 17.67
N MET A 225 -4.23 -27.06 17.35
CA MET A 225 -5.58 -26.65 17.71
C MET A 225 -5.88 -27.16 19.11
N ALA A 226 -6.08 -26.25 20.06
CA ALA A 226 -6.26 -26.57 21.47
C ALA A 226 -7.65 -26.14 21.95
N ALA A 227 -8.43 -27.10 22.45
CA ALA A 227 -9.76 -26.81 22.98
C ALA A 227 -9.69 -26.33 24.45
N GLY A 228 -10.85 -25.92 24.97
CA GLY A 228 -11.03 -25.52 26.37
C GLY A 228 -11.76 -24.21 26.56
N LEU A 229 -12.12 -23.54 25.46
CA LEU A 229 -12.93 -22.32 25.45
C LEU A 229 -14.36 -22.60 24.98
N TYR A 230 -15.32 -22.00 25.68
CA TYR A 230 -16.74 -22.24 25.46
C TYR A 230 -17.54 -20.94 25.36
N LEU A 231 -18.56 -20.92 24.50
CA LEU A 231 -19.52 -19.83 24.41
C LEU A 231 -20.33 -19.72 25.72
N ARG A 232 -20.34 -18.52 26.31
CA ARG A 232 -21.14 -18.17 27.49
C ARG A 232 -22.42 -17.44 27.06
N GLY A 233 -23.42 -17.42 27.95
CA GLY A 233 -24.75 -16.89 27.63
C GLY A 233 -24.84 -15.37 27.42
N ASP A 234 -23.81 -14.61 27.78
CA ASP A 234 -23.66 -13.18 27.52
C ASP A 234 -22.83 -12.89 26.24
N GLY A 235 -22.54 -13.92 25.44
CA GLY A 235 -21.69 -13.82 24.27
C GLY A 235 -20.21 -13.78 24.60
N ALA A 236 -19.79 -13.92 25.85
CA ALA A 236 -18.36 -14.00 26.18
C ALA A 236 -17.83 -15.44 26.09
N LEU A 237 -16.54 -15.60 26.40
CA LEU A 237 -15.88 -16.90 26.49
C LEU A 237 -15.74 -17.34 27.96
N ASP A 238 -15.87 -18.65 28.19
CA ASP A 238 -15.55 -19.32 29.45
C ASP A 238 -14.49 -20.41 29.23
N GLY A 239 -13.75 -20.77 30.28
CA GLY A 239 -12.67 -21.76 30.24
C GLY A 239 -11.31 -21.18 29.84
N ASN A 240 -10.37 -22.07 29.53
CA ASN A 240 -8.98 -21.72 29.19
C ASN A 240 -8.44 -22.67 28.12
N VAL A 241 -7.51 -22.17 27.30
CA VAL A 241 -6.82 -22.98 26.29
C VAL A 241 -5.89 -23.96 27.00
N ILE A 242 -5.98 -25.25 26.66
CA ILE A 242 -5.08 -26.28 27.18
C ILE A 242 -3.87 -26.37 26.25
N VAL A 243 -2.80 -25.64 26.59
CA VAL A 243 -1.55 -25.64 25.83
C VAL A 243 -0.82 -26.96 26.05
N PRO A 244 -0.47 -27.71 24.99
CA PRO A 244 0.29 -28.94 25.14
C PRO A 244 1.71 -28.68 25.63
N PRO A 245 2.30 -29.59 26.42
CA PRO A 245 3.67 -29.46 26.89
C PRO A 245 4.68 -29.71 25.75
N GLY A 246 5.73 -28.87 25.68
CA GLY A 246 6.83 -29.02 24.73
C GLY A 246 6.53 -28.49 23.32
N GLY A 247 7.58 -28.34 22.50
CA GLY A 247 7.50 -27.84 21.12
C GLY A 247 7.36 -26.32 20.98
N ASN A 248 7.74 -25.79 19.81
CA ASN A 248 7.49 -24.39 19.42
C ASN A 248 6.31 -24.37 18.43
N PHE A 249 5.10 -24.60 18.96
CA PHE A 249 3.88 -24.66 18.16
C PHE A 249 3.17 -23.32 18.14
N GLU A 250 2.62 -22.94 16.98
CA GLU A 250 1.57 -21.93 16.95
C GLU A 250 0.30 -22.52 17.58
N ILE A 251 -0.18 -21.92 18.67
CA ILE A 251 -1.41 -22.36 19.32
C ILE A 251 -2.60 -21.64 18.69
N VAL A 252 -3.58 -22.40 18.20
CA VAL A 252 -4.85 -21.88 17.69
C VAL A 252 -5.97 -22.39 18.61
N PRO A 253 -6.59 -21.51 19.42
CA PRO A 253 -7.68 -21.89 20.30
C PRO A 253 -8.91 -22.39 19.52
N VAL A 254 -9.58 -23.40 20.06
CA VAL A 254 -10.87 -23.90 19.54
C VAL A 254 -12.00 -23.44 20.46
N LEU A 255 -12.93 -22.66 19.91
CA LEU A 255 -14.12 -22.14 20.58
C LEU A 255 -15.31 -23.07 20.32
N ARG A 256 -15.98 -23.55 21.36
CA ARG A 256 -17.09 -24.51 21.24
C ARG A 256 -18.36 -24.01 21.92
N ASN A 257 -19.52 -24.35 21.37
CA ASN A 257 -20.82 -24.19 22.07
C ASN A 257 -21.22 -25.49 22.81
N TRP A 258 -20.31 -26.44 22.95
CA TRP A 258 -20.60 -27.77 23.50
C TRP A 258 -19.42 -28.26 24.34
N LYS A 259 -19.69 -29.01 25.40
CA LYS A 259 -18.69 -29.71 26.21
C LYS A 259 -18.74 -31.21 25.92
N ALA A 260 -17.62 -31.90 26.10
CA ALA A 260 -17.57 -33.34 25.87
C ALA A 260 -18.59 -34.06 26.77
N GLY A 261 -19.47 -34.87 26.16
CA GLY A 261 -20.55 -35.56 26.87
C GLY A 261 -21.82 -34.72 27.10
N GLU A 262 -21.84 -33.45 26.69
CA GLU A 262 -23.00 -32.57 26.79
C GLU A 262 -23.60 -32.29 25.41
N MET A 263 -24.91 -31.99 25.38
CA MET A 263 -25.57 -31.52 24.17
C MET A 263 -25.09 -30.11 23.81
N PRO A 264 -24.92 -29.78 22.51
CA PRO A 264 -24.58 -28.43 22.11
C PRO A 264 -25.60 -27.39 22.59
N ARG A 265 -25.09 -26.26 23.08
CA ARG A 265 -25.86 -25.09 23.50
C ARG A 265 -26.27 -24.25 22.28
N ILE A 266 -27.13 -24.84 21.46
CA ILE A 266 -27.71 -24.21 20.26
C ILE A 266 -28.55 -22.98 20.68
N ASP A 267 -29.15 -23.02 21.87
CA ASP A 267 -29.87 -21.89 22.47
C ASP A 267 -28.96 -20.67 22.63
N LEU A 268 -27.75 -20.83 23.17
CA LEU A 268 -26.81 -19.73 23.35
C LEU A 268 -26.31 -19.20 22.00
N LEU A 269 -26.03 -20.11 21.05
CA LEU A 269 -25.60 -19.75 19.71
C LEU A 269 -26.67 -18.92 18.98
N ASN A 270 -27.92 -19.38 18.99
CA ASN A 270 -29.01 -18.66 18.33
C ASN A 270 -29.27 -17.30 18.96
N ASN A 271 -29.22 -17.20 20.29
CA ASN A 271 -29.36 -15.91 20.98
C ASN A 271 -28.25 -14.95 20.54
N MET A 272 -26.99 -15.40 20.51
CA MET A 272 -25.85 -14.60 20.07
C MET A 272 -25.95 -14.16 18.61
N LEU A 273 -26.50 -15.01 17.73
CA LEU A 273 -26.69 -14.67 16.30
C LEU A 273 -27.82 -13.67 16.05
N ILE A 274 -28.82 -13.61 16.94
CA ILE A 274 -29.99 -12.71 16.81
C ILE A 274 -29.75 -11.37 17.49
N ASP A 275 -29.02 -11.35 18.61
CA ASP A 275 -28.75 -10.14 19.39
C ASP A 275 -27.37 -9.54 19.04
N PRO A 276 -27.33 -8.35 18.40
CA PRO A 276 -26.07 -7.69 18.05
C PRO A 276 -25.16 -7.42 19.25
N GLY A 277 -25.72 -7.15 20.44
CA GLY A 277 -24.91 -6.88 21.64
C GLY A 277 -24.17 -8.12 22.14
N LEU A 278 -24.77 -9.30 22.00
CA LEU A 278 -24.10 -10.58 22.31
C LEU A 278 -23.04 -10.92 21.26
N MET A 279 -23.29 -10.59 19.98
CA MET A 279 -22.30 -10.74 18.91
C MET A 279 -21.08 -9.82 19.13
N ASP A 280 -21.30 -8.56 19.49
CA ASP A 280 -20.22 -7.61 19.78
C ASP A 280 -19.38 -8.08 20.98
N ASN A 281 -20.03 -8.58 22.04
CA ASN A 281 -19.32 -9.17 23.17
C ASN A 281 -18.46 -10.38 22.75
N GLN A 282 -18.96 -11.22 21.84
CA GLN A 282 -18.22 -12.38 21.34
C GLN A 282 -17.00 -11.94 20.52
N LEU A 283 -17.18 -10.97 19.63
CA LEU A 283 -16.08 -10.44 18.83
C LEU A 283 -15.00 -9.82 19.73
N ASN A 284 -15.40 -9.01 20.71
CA ASN A 284 -14.47 -8.40 21.66
C ASN A 284 -13.74 -9.47 22.50
N ALA A 285 -14.45 -10.46 23.05
CA ALA A 285 -13.83 -11.54 23.82
C ALA A 285 -12.82 -12.36 23.00
N VAL A 286 -13.12 -12.62 21.72
CA VAL A 286 -12.19 -13.30 20.81
C VAL A 286 -10.99 -12.41 20.50
N MET A 287 -11.18 -11.12 20.21
CA MET A 287 -10.09 -10.18 19.94
C MET A 287 -9.15 -10.02 21.13
N ASP A 288 -9.71 -9.87 22.34
CA ASP A 288 -8.95 -9.77 23.58
C ASP A 288 -8.13 -11.04 23.84
N LEU A 289 -8.72 -12.22 23.64
CA LEU A 289 -8.03 -13.50 23.76
C LEU A 289 -6.84 -13.60 22.80
N LEU A 290 -7.05 -13.25 21.51
CA LEU A 290 -6.03 -13.33 20.48
C LEU A 290 -4.87 -12.37 20.78
N THR A 291 -5.19 -11.13 21.14
CA THR A 291 -4.19 -10.08 21.40
C THR A 291 -3.40 -10.36 22.67
N ALA A 292 -4.08 -10.74 23.77
CA ALA A 292 -3.43 -10.98 25.05
C ALA A 292 -2.44 -12.16 25.03
N ASN A 293 -2.65 -13.13 24.15
CA ASN A 293 -1.85 -14.36 24.08
C ASN A 293 -1.04 -14.50 22.78
N PHE A 294 -1.09 -13.50 21.89
CA PHE A 294 -0.45 -13.52 20.58
C PHE A 294 -0.82 -14.74 19.72
N TYR A 295 -2.07 -15.21 19.82
CA TYR A 295 -2.53 -16.30 18.98
C TYR A 295 -2.77 -15.81 17.54
N PRO A 296 -2.40 -16.59 16.50
CA PRO A 296 -2.54 -16.17 15.11
C PRO A 296 -3.98 -16.25 14.59
N GLY A 297 -4.92 -16.74 15.39
CA GLY A 297 -6.34 -16.88 15.04
C GLY A 297 -7.06 -17.88 15.96
N VAL A 298 -8.33 -18.17 15.66
CA VAL A 298 -9.17 -19.16 16.36
C VAL A 298 -9.84 -20.11 15.38
N VAL A 299 -10.19 -21.30 15.85
CA VAL A 299 -11.15 -22.20 15.19
C VAL A 299 -12.50 -22.09 15.88
N ILE A 300 -13.57 -21.89 15.12
CA ILE A 300 -14.94 -21.91 15.62
C ILE A 300 -15.54 -23.30 15.34
N ASP A 301 -15.80 -24.06 16.39
CA ASP A 301 -16.47 -25.37 16.37
C ASP A 301 -17.82 -25.25 17.08
N TYR A 302 -18.68 -24.40 16.51
CA TYR A 302 -20.07 -24.27 16.90
C TYR A 302 -20.93 -25.25 16.12
N ARG A 303 -21.79 -25.97 16.83
CA ARG A 303 -22.66 -27.02 16.26
C ARG A 303 -24.11 -26.61 16.31
N GLY A 304 -24.87 -27.08 15.32
CA GLY A 304 -26.31 -26.85 15.22
C GLY A 304 -26.70 -25.56 14.51
N VAL A 305 -25.86 -25.10 13.58
CA VAL A 305 -26.18 -24.08 12.57
C VAL A 305 -26.89 -24.75 11.40
#